data_AF-A0AAE4GDV6-F1
#
_entry.id   AF-A0AAE4GDV6-F1
#
_cell.length_a   1.000
_cell.length_b   1.000
_cell.length_c   1.000
_cell.angle_alpha   90.00
_cell.angle_beta   90.00
_cell.angle_gamma   90.00
#
_symmetry.space_group_name_H-M   'P 1'
#
loop_
_entity.id
_entity.type
_entity.pdbx_description
1 polymer ?
#
loop_
_entity_poly.entity_id
_entity_poly.type
_entity_poly.pdbx_seq_one_letter_code
_entity_poly.pdbx_strand_id
1 'polypeptide(L)'
;MLNLPHSRLHPHQDGLPARTRLSRRVALALCGVAAPLWLAAPAHAGISMVQPPKRIDATKPLELTLLVSEDEQAQRTYQLPATLLVAASADMIPPQQIALQRVDGEDSLTLKQGEFRKVRYRGELPRRLRGMVRIEPIGMDASPVLVAVVRPDPSLGPLPESPDLINTPLADSTSKVAPVAPSATVFTPGANASPIDSAPAAEDILSNNRRLSFNEPMYFTVGHNNGDTNARFQLSFKFRVFVPDDPRSRGLLDNLYLGYTQFSLWDLSAPSAPFRDTSYRPSLYYYLPDVGIQNRVFSRIGIATGLEHESNGRDGTASRSINTYFIEPTLNFGNLNDYHFKVAPKVYAYLGPTRDNPDIADYRGHLDLKLAYGKPDGLEVATMLRKGKLGGKYSAETQVTYPLSRLLPGTAGYLMASYFYGYGESLLTYNQKDHPQLRIGYALWR
;
A
#
# COMPACT_ATOMS: atom_id res chain seq x y z
N MET A 1 43.09 52.59 -13.34
CA MET A 1 43.91 52.72 -12.12
C MET A 1 44.16 51.32 -11.59
N LEU A 2 45.44 50.95 -11.55
CA LEU A 2 45.94 49.61 -11.22
C LEU A 2 45.99 49.35 -9.70
N ASN A 3 45.88 48.08 -9.30
CA ASN A 3 46.84 47.28 -8.50
C ASN A 3 46.18 46.35 -7.45
N LEU A 4 46.31 45.05 -7.70
CA LEU A 4 46.68 44.01 -6.71
C LEU A 4 48.19 44.21 -6.36
N PRO A 5 48.83 43.63 -5.29
CA PRO A 5 48.69 42.23 -4.84
C PRO A 5 49.07 41.88 -3.36
N HIS A 6 49.14 40.55 -3.07
CA HIS A 6 50.01 39.83 -2.10
C HIS A 6 49.77 39.98 -0.57
N SER A 7 50.04 39.03 0.33
CA SER A 7 50.12 37.55 0.41
C SER A 7 50.56 37.18 1.85
N ARG A 8 49.97 36.12 2.43
CA ARG A 8 50.40 35.20 3.53
C ARG A 8 51.31 35.68 4.69
N LEU A 9 50.95 35.28 5.94
CA LEU A 9 51.68 34.33 6.82
C LEU A 9 51.00 34.16 8.22
N HIS A 10 51.03 32.93 8.76
CA HIS A 10 50.64 32.44 10.12
C HIS A 10 51.66 32.89 11.22
N PRO A 11 51.58 32.58 12.56
CA PRO A 11 50.87 31.48 13.27
C PRO A 11 50.32 31.73 14.74
N HIS A 12 49.65 30.69 15.27
CA HIS A 12 49.52 30.13 16.65
C HIS A 12 49.43 30.93 17.98
N GLN A 13 48.45 30.47 18.80
CA GLN A 13 48.49 30.04 20.23
C GLN A 13 47.99 30.91 21.42
N ASP A 14 47.10 30.24 22.18
CA ASP A 14 46.88 30.16 23.64
C ASP A 14 46.15 31.25 24.45
N GLY A 15 45.15 30.79 25.23
CA GLY A 15 44.67 31.47 26.44
C GLY A 15 43.20 31.24 26.84
N LEU A 16 42.92 30.20 27.63
CA LEU A 16 41.79 30.09 28.58
C LEU A 16 42.40 29.91 30.00
N PRO A 17 41.68 30.05 31.14
CA PRO A 17 40.28 30.49 31.37
C PRO A 17 40.12 31.51 32.53
N ALA A 18 38.91 32.07 32.70
CA ALA A 18 38.52 32.74 33.96
C ALA A 18 37.13 32.30 34.43
N ARG A 19 37.07 31.77 35.65
CA ARG A 19 35.86 31.40 36.40
C ARG A 19 35.11 32.65 36.89
N THR A 20 33.80 32.70 36.75
CA THR A 20 32.93 33.60 37.51
C THR A 20 31.81 32.84 38.22
N ARG A 21 31.67 33.13 39.50
CA ARG A 21 30.72 32.55 40.46
C ARG A 21 29.33 33.16 40.24
N LEU A 22 28.29 32.34 40.11
CA LEU A 22 26.90 32.81 40.17
C LEU A 22 26.38 32.83 41.61
N SER A 23 25.58 33.85 41.90
CA SER A 23 25.14 34.27 43.23
C SER A 23 23.86 33.58 43.71
N ARG A 24 23.75 33.50 45.05
CA ARG A 24 22.88 32.66 45.89
C ARG A 24 21.37 33.00 45.88
N ARG A 25 20.83 33.67 44.86
CA ARG A 25 19.41 34.13 44.83
C ARG A 25 18.50 33.41 43.83
N VAL A 26 18.98 32.35 43.17
CA VAL A 26 18.16 31.51 42.25
C VAL A 26 17.68 30.20 42.91
N ALA A 27 18.14 29.88 44.11
CA ALA A 27 17.89 28.58 44.75
C ALA A 27 16.54 28.42 45.50
N LEU A 28 15.62 29.38 45.42
CA LEU A 28 14.34 29.32 46.15
C LEU A 28 13.06 29.36 45.29
N ALA A 29 13.19 29.30 43.95
CA ALA A 29 12.04 29.19 43.04
C ALA A 29 11.91 27.80 42.38
N LEU A 30 12.56 26.77 42.94
CA LEU A 30 12.56 25.40 42.43
C LEU A 30 11.87 24.36 43.35
N CYS A 31 11.32 24.78 44.49
CA CYS A 31 10.63 23.87 45.43
C CYS A 31 9.09 23.88 45.30
N GLY A 32 8.52 24.52 44.28
CA GLY A 32 7.06 24.75 44.17
C GLY A 32 6.27 23.86 43.20
N VAL A 33 6.90 22.92 42.47
CA VAL A 33 6.20 22.14 41.42
C VAL A 33 6.33 20.61 41.61
N ALA A 34 6.97 20.15 42.68
CA ALA A 34 7.16 18.72 42.93
C ALA A 34 6.03 18.09 43.79
N ALA A 35 4.78 18.23 43.37
CA ALA A 35 3.62 17.39 43.77
C ALA A 35 2.39 17.87 42.97
N PRO A 36 1.89 17.13 41.96
CA PRO A 36 1.48 15.74 42.09
C PRO A 36 1.97 14.87 40.91
N LEU A 37 3.07 14.13 41.09
CA LEU A 37 3.48 13.05 40.17
C LEU A 37 3.23 11.65 40.77
N TRP A 38 2.52 11.58 41.89
CA TRP A 38 2.31 10.38 42.71
C TRP A 38 0.92 9.74 42.54
N LEU A 39 0.26 9.95 41.40
CA LEU A 39 -0.97 9.24 41.02
C LEU A 39 -0.92 8.68 39.59
N ALA A 40 0.26 8.52 39.01
CA ALA A 40 0.42 7.60 37.90
C ALA A 40 0.42 6.19 38.47
N ALA A 41 -0.74 5.52 38.44
CA ALA A 41 -0.77 4.07 38.59
C ALA A 41 0.24 3.48 37.60
N PRO A 42 1.16 2.58 38.01
CA PRO A 42 2.13 2.08 37.07
C PRO A 42 1.37 1.30 35.98
N ALA A 43 1.62 1.63 34.72
CA ALA A 43 1.21 0.80 33.60
C ALA A 43 2.15 -0.40 33.57
N HIS A 44 1.62 -1.62 33.58
CA HIS A 44 2.44 -2.84 33.71
C HIS A 44 2.20 -3.77 32.53
N ALA A 45 3.29 -4.17 31.88
CA ALA A 45 3.36 -4.89 30.62
C ALA A 45 3.11 -6.41 30.74
N GLY A 46 2.10 -6.82 31.51
CA GLY A 46 1.80 -8.24 31.77
C GLY A 46 0.69 -8.85 30.92
N ILE A 47 0.02 -8.08 30.05
CA ILE A 47 -1.10 -8.57 29.23
C ILE A 47 -0.77 -8.34 27.76
N SER A 48 -0.80 -9.41 26.96
CA SER A 48 -0.65 -9.33 25.51
C SER A 48 -1.79 -10.09 24.82
N MET A 49 -2.10 -9.71 23.57
CA MET A 49 -3.07 -10.44 22.76
C MET A 49 -2.34 -11.45 21.87
N VAL A 50 -2.71 -12.73 21.99
CA VAL A 50 -2.20 -13.78 21.11
C VAL A 50 -2.74 -13.51 19.70
N GLN A 51 -1.87 -13.60 18.70
CA GLN A 51 -2.26 -13.42 17.31
C GLN A 51 -3.33 -14.47 16.93
N PRO A 52 -4.57 -14.04 16.60
CA PRO A 52 -5.58 -14.96 16.08
C PRO A 52 -5.19 -15.43 14.67
N PRO A 53 -5.86 -16.45 14.12
CA PRO A 53 -5.69 -16.84 12.73
C PRO A 53 -5.73 -15.62 11.81
N LYS A 54 -4.79 -15.55 10.86
CA LYS A 54 -4.73 -14.47 9.87
C LYS A 54 -6.03 -14.32 9.07
N ARG A 55 -6.87 -15.35 9.08
CA ARG A 55 -8.21 -15.38 8.48
C ARG A 55 -9.22 -15.87 9.50
N ILE A 56 -10.28 -15.10 9.69
CA ILE A 56 -11.38 -15.43 10.61
C ILE A 56 -12.63 -15.72 9.80
N ASP A 57 -13.25 -16.86 10.08
CA ASP A 57 -14.56 -17.23 9.56
C ASP A 57 -15.65 -16.50 10.37
N ALA A 58 -16.23 -15.46 9.79
CA ALA A 58 -17.27 -14.65 10.43
C ALA A 58 -18.64 -15.34 10.51
N THR A 59 -18.77 -16.60 10.09
CA THR A 59 -19.92 -17.44 10.45
C THR A 59 -19.79 -18.04 11.85
N LYS A 60 -18.59 -18.00 12.44
CA LYS A 60 -18.29 -18.42 13.81
C LYS A 60 -18.06 -17.19 14.69
N PRO A 61 -18.29 -17.29 16.01
CA PRO A 61 -17.92 -16.22 16.93
C PRO A 61 -16.42 -15.93 16.86
N LEU A 62 -16.06 -14.65 16.96
CA LEU A 62 -14.69 -14.21 17.11
C LEU A 62 -14.16 -14.70 18.44
N GLU A 63 -13.01 -15.38 18.43
CA GLU A 63 -12.28 -15.79 19.61
C GLU A 63 -10.94 -15.05 19.68
N LEU A 64 -10.73 -14.33 20.77
CA LEU A 64 -9.45 -13.68 21.10
C LEU A 64 -8.89 -14.29 22.37
N THR A 65 -7.58 -14.48 22.40
CA THR A 65 -6.88 -14.99 23.58
C THR A 65 -5.95 -13.91 24.11
N LEU A 66 -6.12 -13.55 25.37
CA LEU A 66 -5.15 -12.75 26.10
C LEU A 66 -4.16 -13.70 26.79
N LEU A 67 -2.87 -13.39 26.66
CA LEU A 67 -1.80 -14.01 27.43
C LEU A 67 -1.45 -13.06 28.56
N VAL A 68 -1.74 -13.49 29.78
CA VAL A 68 -1.36 -12.78 31.00
C VAL A 68 -0.10 -13.45 31.53
N SER A 69 0.99 -12.71 31.66
CA SER A 69 2.26 -13.17 32.21
C SER A 69 2.74 -12.24 33.33
N GLU A 70 3.42 -12.81 34.32
CA GLU A 70 4.09 -12.06 35.37
C GLU A 70 5.58 -12.40 35.34
N ASP A 71 6.41 -11.44 34.95
CA ASP A 71 7.87 -11.64 34.81
C ASP A 71 8.67 -10.78 35.80
N GLU A 72 8.04 -9.81 36.47
CA GLU A 72 8.69 -8.81 37.30
C GLU A 72 8.53 -9.08 38.80
N GLN A 73 7.32 -9.42 39.24
CA GLN A 73 6.97 -9.55 40.65
C GLN A 73 6.91 -11.00 41.09
N ALA A 74 7.29 -11.26 42.35
CA ALA A 74 7.26 -12.60 42.94
C ALA A 74 5.86 -13.25 42.87
N GLN A 75 4.81 -12.44 43.08
CA GLN A 75 3.42 -12.84 42.94
C GLN A 75 2.56 -11.60 42.71
N ARG A 76 1.60 -11.68 41.78
CA ARG A 76 0.68 -10.59 41.48
C ARG A 76 -0.71 -11.09 41.12
N THR A 77 -1.73 -10.33 41.52
CA THR A 77 -3.13 -10.56 41.13
C THR A 77 -3.53 -9.60 40.02
N TYR A 78 -4.06 -10.14 38.91
CA TYR A 78 -4.62 -9.43 37.78
C TYR A 78 -6.14 -9.49 37.84
N GLN A 79 -6.82 -8.35 37.66
CA GLN A 79 -8.27 -8.28 37.53
C GLN A 79 -8.64 -8.35 36.06
N LEU A 80 -9.42 -9.35 35.66
CA LEU A 80 -9.81 -9.58 34.28
C LEU A 80 -11.26 -9.15 34.08
N PRO A 81 -11.57 -8.32 33.06
CA PRO A 81 -12.94 -7.91 32.82
C PRO A 81 -13.79 -9.10 32.38
N ALA A 82 -15.05 -9.16 32.81
CA ALA A 82 -15.99 -10.18 32.30
C ALA A 82 -16.31 -9.95 30.81
N THR A 83 -16.24 -8.70 30.36
CA THR A 83 -16.44 -8.27 28.97
C THR A 83 -15.24 -7.49 28.49
N LEU A 84 -14.57 -8.00 27.46
CA LEU A 84 -13.50 -7.32 26.74
C LEU A 84 -14.11 -6.48 25.61
N LEU A 85 -13.93 -5.17 25.66
CA LEU A 85 -14.29 -4.29 24.55
C LEU A 85 -13.12 -4.21 23.56
N VAL A 86 -13.42 -4.39 22.27
CA VAL A 86 -12.44 -4.22 21.19
C VAL A 86 -12.96 -3.23 20.15
N ALA A 87 -12.10 -2.36 19.66
CA ALA A 87 -12.34 -1.55 18.48
C ALA A 87 -11.96 -2.35 17.23
N ALA A 88 -12.89 -2.53 16.32
CA ALA A 88 -12.68 -3.17 15.04
C ALA A 88 -12.84 -2.13 13.91
N SER A 89 -11.77 -1.85 13.19
CA SER A 89 -11.78 -0.94 12.03
C SER A 89 -11.49 -1.72 10.75
N ALA A 90 -12.29 -1.46 9.72
CA ALA A 90 -12.20 -2.06 8.40
C ALA A 90 -12.32 -0.97 7.34
N ASP A 91 -11.72 -1.18 6.16
CA ASP A 91 -11.61 -0.20 5.08
C ASP A 91 -12.88 0.66 4.91
N MET A 92 -12.75 1.96 5.18
CA MET A 92 -13.79 2.99 4.98
C MET A 92 -14.98 2.92 5.93
N ILE A 93 -14.86 2.18 7.04
CA ILE A 93 -15.91 2.03 8.04
C ILE A 93 -15.40 2.59 9.37
N PRO A 94 -16.17 3.46 10.05
CA PRO A 94 -15.84 3.91 11.40
C PRO A 94 -15.52 2.73 12.34
N PRO A 95 -14.52 2.86 13.24
CA PRO A 95 -14.25 1.83 14.23
C PRO A 95 -15.53 1.43 14.98
N GLN A 96 -15.83 0.14 14.97
CA GLN A 96 -16.97 -0.42 15.69
C GLN A 96 -16.50 -1.06 16.99
N GLN A 97 -17.20 -0.78 18.08
CA GLN A 97 -16.95 -1.46 19.34
C GLN A 97 -17.64 -2.82 19.34
N ILE A 98 -16.89 -3.86 19.68
CA ILE A 98 -17.40 -5.22 19.84
C ILE A 98 -17.15 -5.64 21.29
N ALA A 99 -18.20 -6.17 21.93
CA ALA A 99 -18.11 -6.74 23.25
C ALA A 99 -17.86 -8.25 23.15
N LEU A 100 -16.77 -8.72 23.73
CA LEU A 100 -16.39 -10.13 23.80
C LEU A 100 -16.54 -10.61 25.25
N GLN A 101 -17.29 -11.68 25.47
CA GLN A 101 -17.49 -12.28 26.78
C GLN A 101 -16.38 -13.26 27.11
N ARG A 102 -15.91 -13.26 28.34
CA ARG A 102 -14.90 -14.23 28.80
C ARG A 102 -15.49 -15.64 28.78
N VAL A 103 -14.79 -16.58 28.14
CA VAL A 103 -15.22 -17.99 27.98
C VAL A 103 -14.73 -18.84 29.14
N ASP A 104 -13.51 -18.60 29.61
CA ASP A 104 -12.84 -19.35 30.65
C ASP A 104 -11.98 -18.46 31.55
N GLY A 105 -11.83 -18.87 32.81
CA GLY A 105 -11.02 -18.19 33.82
C GLY A 105 -11.82 -17.43 34.89
N GLU A 106 -11.18 -17.26 36.04
CA GLU A 106 -11.69 -16.54 37.20
C GLU A 106 -11.65 -15.01 36.98
N ASP A 107 -12.42 -14.26 37.78
CA ASP A 107 -12.43 -12.78 37.75
C ASP A 107 -11.07 -12.18 38.09
N SER A 108 -10.33 -12.87 38.96
CA SER A 108 -9.00 -12.49 39.38
C SER A 108 -8.03 -13.64 39.14
N LEU A 109 -6.87 -13.33 38.58
CA LEU A 109 -5.83 -14.30 38.32
C LEU A 109 -4.57 -13.95 39.10
N THR A 110 -4.15 -14.82 40.00
CA THR A 110 -2.90 -14.66 40.74
C THR A 110 -1.79 -15.48 40.09
N LEU A 111 -0.76 -14.80 39.59
CA LEU A 111 0.40 -15.40 38.94
C LEU A 111 1.66 -15.19 39.79
N LYS A 112 2.54 -16.19 39.83
CA LYS A 112 3.92 -16.04 40.32
C LYS A 112 4.86 -15.65 39.18
N GLN A 113 6.03 -15.15 39.54
CA GLN A 113 7.07 -14.82 38.56
C GLN A 113 7.37 -16.00 37.63
N GLY A 114 7.33 -15.77 36.32
CA GLY A 114 7.51 -16.76 35.26
C GLY A 114 6.26 -17.57 34.93
N GLU A 115 5.14 -17.38 35.62
CA GLU A 115 3.86 -18.01 35.27
C GLU A 115 3.09 -17.19 34.24
N PHE A 116 2.35 -17.90 33.40
CA PHE A 116 1.44 -17.29 32.44
C PHE A 116 0.12 -18.05 32.37
N ARG A 117 -0.95 -17.36 31.98
CA ARG A 117 -2.24 -17.96 31.67
C ARG A 117 -2.85 -17.36 30.42
N LYS A 118 -3.55 -18.23 29.69
CA LYS A 118 -4.39 -17.86 28.55
C LYS A 118 -5.80 -17.62 29.05
N VAL A 119 -6.41 -16.52 28.61
CA VAL A 119 -7.79 -16.15 28.92
C VAL A 119 -8.51 -15.91 27.60
N ARG A 120 -9.57 -16.67 27.32
CA ARG A 120 -10.28 -16.56 26.04
C ARG A 120 -11.52 -15.69 26.18
N TYR A 121 -11.74 -14.87 25.16
CA TYR A 121 -12.91 -14.03 25.01
C TYR A 121 -13.59 -14.35 23.68
N ARG A 122 -14.93 -14.34 23.69
CA ARG A 122 -15.74 -14.72 22.54
C ARG A 122 -16.90 -13.75 22.33
N GLY A 123 -17.16 -13.39 21.07
CA GLY A 123 -18.30 -12.55 20.73
C GLY A 123 -18.60 -12.56 19.24
N GLU A 124 -19.72 -11.93 18.86
CA GLU A 124 -20.16 -11.90 17.48
C GLU A 124 -19.51 -10.75 16.69
N LEU A 125 -19.10 -11.04 15.45
CA LEU A 125 -18.60 -10.03 14.52
C LEU A 125 -19.78 -9.35 13.80
N PRO A 126 -19.88 -8.00 13.82
CA PRO A 126 -20.88 -7.28 13.05
C PRO A 126 -20.86 -7.61 11.56
N ARG A 127 -22.06 -7.74 10.96
CA ARG A 127 -22.22 -8.06 9.52
C ARG A 127 -21.63 -7.03 8.54
N ARG A 128 -21.22 -5.86 9.00
CA ARG A 128 -20.60 -4.83 8.16
C ARG A 128 -19.08 -4.97 8.05
N LEU A 129 -18.45 -5.68 8.99
CA LEU A 129 -17.02 -5.94 8.97
C LEU A 129 -16.70 -7.06 7.97
N ARG A 130 -15.81 -6.76 7.02
CA ARG A 130 -15.33 -7.66 5.97
C ARG A 130 -14.00 -7.17 5.45
N GLY A 131 -13.20 -8.06 4.86
CA GLY A 131 -11.88 -7.68 4.34
C GLY A 131 -10.81 -7.68 5.44
N MET A 132 -9.83 -6.79 5.38
CA MET A 132 -8.87 -6.66 6.49
C MET A 132 -9.52 -5.84 7.59
N VAL A 133 -9.42 -6.34 8.80
CA VAL A 133 -9.95 -5.69 9.99
C VAL A 133 -8.81 -5.59 11.00
N ARG A 134 -8.53 -4.37 11.45
CA ARG A 134 -7.67 -4.12 12.60
C ARG A 134 -8.53 -4.24 13.85
N ILE A 135 -8.12 -5.10 14.78
CA ILE A 135 -8.78 -5.33 16.06
C ILE A 135 -7.85 -4.85 17.17
N GLU A 136 -8.35 -3.94 17.99
CA GLU A 136 -7.59 -3.30 19.06
C GLU A 136 -8.37 -3.37 20.38
N PRO A 137 -7.82 -3.97 21.43
CA PRO A 137 -8.45 -3.97 22.74
C PRO A 137 -8.57 -2.57 23.32
N ILE A 138 -9.73 -2.23 23.89
CA ILE A 138 -9.99 -0.94 24.50
C ILE A 138 -9.74 -1.04 26.00
N GLY A 139 -9.03 -0.05 26.57
CA GLY A 139 -8.78 0.03 28.01
C GLY A 139 -7.72 -0.94 28.52
N MET A 140 -6.92 -1.52 27.63
CA MET A 140 -5.80 -2.40 27.97
C MET A 140 -4.63 -2.20 27.02
N ASP A 141 -3.43 -2.35 27.56
CA ASP A 141 -2.17 -2.16 26.83
C ASP A 141 -1.79 -3.44 26.07
N ALA A 142 -2.52 -3.72 24.99
CA ALA A 142 -2.30 -4.89 24.15
C ALA A 142 -2.16 -4.47 22.67
N SER A 143 -1.20 -5.08 21.97
CA SER A 143 -0.94 -4.78 20.56
C SER A 143 -2.16 -5.10 19.68
N PRO A 144 -2.50 -4.23 18.70
CA PRO A 144 -3.57 -4.50 17.76
C PRO A 144 -3.19 -5.64 16.82
N VAL A 145 -4.20 -6.36 16.31
CA VAL A 145 -4.03 -7.46 15.35
C VAL A 145 -4.77 -7.16 14.06
N LEU A 146 -4.18 -7.57 12.94
CA LEU A 146 -4.77 -7.47 11.60
C LEU A 146 -5.26 -8.85 11.15
N VAL A 147 -6.55 -8.95 10.86
CA VAL A 147 -7.20 -10.21 10.48
C VAL A 147 -8.02 -10.04 9.21
N ALA A 148 -7.99 -11.04 8.32
CA ALA A 148 -8.90 -11.09 7.19
C ALA A 148 -10.23 -11.70 7.65
N VAL A 149 -11.28 -10.89 7.77
CA VAL A 149 -12.64 -11.35 8.06
C VAL A 149 -13.28 -11.83 6.77
N VAL A 150 -13.62 -13.13 6.76
CA VAL A 150 -14.16 -13.84 5.59
C VAL A 150 -15.46 -14.53 5.99
N ARG A 151 -16.50 -14.47 5.16
CA ARG A 151 -17.67 -15.37 5.29
C ARG A 151 -17.64 -16.32 4.11
N PRO A 152 -17.28 -17.59 4.34
CA PRO A 152 -17.15 -18.56 3.28
C PRO A 152 -18.47 -18.72 2.52
N ASP A 153 -18.40 -18.66 1.19
CA ASP A 153 -19.49 -19.13 0.35
C ASP A 153 -19.43 -20.68 0.28
N PRO A 154 -20.46 -21.42 0.75
CA PRO A 154 -20.46 -22.88 0.72
C PRO A 154 -20.25 -23.47 -0.69
N SER A 155 -20.64 -22.74 -1.74
CA SER A 155 -20.48 -23.18 -3.13
C SER A 155 -19.02 -23.18 -3.63
N LEU A 156 -18.13 -22.44 -2.96
CA LEU A 156 -16.71 -22.32 -3.31
C LEU A 156 -15.82 -23.35 -2.59
N GLY A 157 -16.41 -24.28 -1.84
CA GLY A 157 -15.71 -25.26 -1.04
C GLY A 157 -15.06 -24.67 0.23
N PRO A 158 -14.48 -25.54 1.09
CA PRO A 158 -13.93 -25.13 2.37
C PRO A 158 -12.78 -24.13 2.17
N LEU A 159 -12.64 -23.18 3.11
CA LEU A 159 -11.46 -22.34 3.15
C LEU A 159 -10.22 -23.22 3.46
N PRO A 160 -9.06 -22.94 2.85
CA PRO A 160 -7.80 -23.53 3.29
C PRO A 160 -7.58 -23.23 4.77
N GLU A 161 -7.18 -24.24 5.54
CA GLU A 161 -6.85 -24.07 6.95
C GLU A 161 -5.73 -23.03 7.09
N SER A 162 -5.97 -22.05 7.96
CA SER A 162 -4.91 -21.14 8.39
C SER A 162 -4.16 -21.80 9.55
N PRO A 163 -2.82 -21.79 9.56
CA PRO A 163 -2.06 -22.35 10.68
C PRO A 163 -2.51 -21.68 11.96
N ASP A 164 -3.02 -22.49 12.88
CA ASP A 164 -3.70 -22.06 14.08
C ASP A 164 -2.65 -21.88 15.20
N LEU A 165 -2.11 -20.66 15.31
CA LEU A 165 -1.13 -20.33 16.37
C LEU A 165 -1.74 -20.46 17.78
N ILE A 166 -3.07 -20.45 17.89
CA ILE A 166 -3.80 -20.61 19.15
C ILE A 166 -3.62 -22.04 19.71
N ASN A 167 -3.62 -23.04 18.83
CA ASN A 167 -3.54 -24.47 19.14
C ASN A 167 -2.13 -25.06 18.96
N THR A 168 -1.17 -24.26 18.49
CA THR A 168 0.23 -24.66 18.50
C THR A 168 0.67 -24.72 19.96
N PRO A 169 1.18 -25.85 20.48
CA PRO A 169 1.79 -25.88 21.80
C PRO A 169 2.89 -24.82 21.79
N LEU A 170 2.76 -23.77 22.60
CA LEU A 170 3.98 -23.10 23.04
C LEU A 170 4.79 -24.16 23.76
N ALA A 171 6.10 -24.20 23.48
CA ALA A 171 7.03 -25.13 24.10
C ALA A 171 6.68 -25.33 25.58
N ASP A 172 6.61 -26.60 26.00
CA ASP A 172 6.21 -27.02 27.34
C ASP A 172 6.71 -26.07 28.43
N SER A 173 5.90 -25.93 29.48
CA SER A 173 6.05 -25.07 30.66
C SER A 173 7.34 -25.25 31.49
N THR A 174 8.39 -25.84 30.91
CA THR A 174 9.76 -25.94 31.41
C THR A 174 10.76 -25.03 30.68
N SER A 175 10.33 -24.34 29.61
CA SER A 175 11.19 -23.39 28.87
C SER A 175 11.19 -22.00 29.50
N LYS A 176 12.35 -21.52 29.96
CA LYS A 176 12.61 -20.16 30.49
C LYS A 176 12.54 -19.03 29.44
N VAL A 177 11.79 -19.20 28.35
CA VAL A 177 11.73 -18.21 27.27
C VAL A 177 10.27 -17.91 26.99
N ALA A 178 9.81 -16.74 27.44
CA ALA A 178 8.55 -16.18 27.02
C ALA A 178 8.53 -16.06 25.48
N PRO A 179 7.40 -16.34 24.80
CA PRO A 179 7.26 -15.99 23.40
C PRO A 179 7.52 -14.48 23.26
N VAL A 180 8.37 -14.10 22.32
CA VAL A 180 8.69 -12.70 22.02
C VAL A 180 7.40 -11.96 21.66
N ALA A 181 6.81 -11.24 22.62
CA ALA A 181 5.81 -10.23 22.34
C ALA A 181 6.54 -9.05 21.68
N PRO A 182 6.09 -8.54 20.52
CA PRO A 182 6.68 -7.33 19.95
C PRO A 182 6.47 -6.18 20.93
N SER A 183 7.56 -5.65 21.48
CA SER A 183 7.53 -4.41 22.27
C SER A 183 7.08 -3.27 21.36
N ALA A 184 5.90 -2.72 21.63
CA ALA A 184 5.43 -1.49 21.00
C ALA A 184 5.65 -0.31 21.95
N THR A 185 6.14 0.79 21.39
CA THR A 185 6.38 2.06 22.07
C THR A 185 5.06 2.68 22.54
N VAL A 186 5.06 3.14 23.79
CA VAL A 186 3.94 3.71 24.52
C VAL A 186 3.42 4.99 23.85
N PHE A 187 2.13 5.00 23.49
CA PHE A 187 1.31 6.20 23.44
C PHE A 187 0.06 5.92 24.26
N THR A 188 -0.11 6.64 25.36
CA THR A 188 -1.29 6.57 26.24
C THR A 188 -2.35 7.56 25.76
N PRO A 189 -3.56 7.14 25.33
CA PRO A 189 -4.72 8.01 25.38
C PRO A 189 -5.21 8.05 26.83
N GLY A 190 -5.37 9.24 27.38
CA GLY A 190 -5.94 9.44 28.72
C GLY A 190 -7.34 8.83 28.83
N ALA A 191 -7.71 8.45 30.06
CA ALA A 191 -8.94 7.75 30.44
C ALA A 191 -10.26 8.51 30.20
N ASN A 192 -10.26 9.55 29.37
CA ASN A 192 -11.44 10.28 28.89
C ASN A 192 -11.32 10.52 27.38
N ALA A 193 -11.20 9.45 26.58
CA ALA A 193 -11.37 9.58 25.14
C ALA A 193 -12.87 9.68 24.83
N SER A 194 -13.38 10.91 24.79
CA SER A 194 -14.59 11.19 24.00
C SER A 194 -14.28 10.85 22.54
N PRO A 195 -15.24 10.27 21.78
CA PRO A 195 -14.99 9.79 20.43
C PRO A 195 -14.44 10.95 19.60
N ILE A 196 -13.20 10.82 19.14
CA ILE A 196 -12.62 11.77 18.20
C ILE A 196 -13.44 11.61 16.91
N ASP A 197 -14.19 12.65 16.60
CA ASP A 197 -15.03 12.82 15.42
C ASP A 197 -14.17 13.12 14.18
N SER A 198 -13.04 12.41 14.02
CA SER A 198 -12.23 12.48 12.82
C SER A 198 -12.81 11.54 11.79
N ALA A 199 -13.37 12.08 10.71
CA ALA A 199 -14.00 11.33 9.62
C ALA A 199 -13.15 10.12 9.21
N PRO A 200 -13.51 8.89 9.65
CA PRO A 200 -12.64 7.71 9.60
C PRO A 200 -12.43 7.18 8.17
N ALA A 201 -13.17 7.73 7.21
CA ALA A 201 -13.03 7.40 5.80
C ALA A 201 -11.70 7.86 5.20
N ALA A 202 -11.19 9.05 5.53
CA ALA A 202 -10.03 9.62 4.82
C ALA A 202 -8.70 8.95 5.19
N GLU A 203 -8.51 8.57 6.45
CA GLU A 203 -7.29 7.95 6.96
C GLU A 203 -7.16 6.47 6.55
N ASP A 204 -8.29 5.83 6.23
CA ASP A 204 -8.37 4.42 5.83
C ASP A 204 -8.24 4.21 4.31
N ILE A 205 -8.65 5.17 3.45
CA ILE A 205 -8.34 5.15 2.00
C ILE A 205 -6.83 5.04 1.78
N LEU A 206 -6.04 5.75 2.60
CA LEU A 206 -4.59 5.87 2.45
C LEU A 206 -3.82 4.75 3.16
N SER A 207 -4.40 4.09 4.15
CA SER A 207 -3.73 3.05 4.95
C SER A 207 -4.12 1.61 4.58
N ASN A 208 -5.32 1.38 4.03
CA ASN A 208 -5.75 0.08 3.52
C ASN A 208 -5.89 0.08 1.98
N ASN A 209 -4.82 -0.37 1.31
CA ASN A 209 -4.66 -0.48 -0.15
C ASN A 209 -5.66 -1.43 -0.89
N ARG A 210 -6.81 -1.82 -0.31
CA ARG A 210 -7.67 -2.85 -0.95
C ARG A 210 -8.74 -2.27 -1.86
N ARG A 211 -9.28 -1.08 -1.56
CA ARG A 211 -10.28 -0.44 -2.41
C ARG A 211 -9.63 0.44 -3.45
N LEU A 212 -8.84 1.43 -3.02
CA LEU A 212 -8.03 2.25 -3.90
C LEU A 212 -6.63 1.62 -4.00
N SER A 213 -6.18 1.36 -5.22
CA SER A 213 -4.86 0.77 -5.46
C SER A 213 -4.30 1.26 -6.80
N PHE A 214 -3.01 1.03 -7.06
CA PHE A 214 -2.40 1.34 -8.34
C PHE A 214 -3.01 0.49 -9.47
N ASN A 215 -3.23 1.09 -10.63
CA ASN A 215 -3.77 0.42 -11.81
C ASN A 215 -2.68 0.13 -12.86
N GLU A 216 -1.95 1.17 -13.25
CA GLU A 216 -0.79 1.14 -14.14
C GLU A 216 0.41 1.84 -13.47
N PRO A 217 1.63 1.81 -14.06
CA PRO A 217 2.78 2.53 -13.50
C PRO A 217 2.46 3.99 -13.17
N MET A 218 2.98 4.47 -12.05
CA MET A 218 2.91 5.87 -11.66
C MET A 218 4.32 6.42 -11.56
N TYR A 219 4.64 7.39 -12.40
CA TYR A 219 6.02 7.87 -12.56
C TYR A 219 6.08 9.29 -13.07
N PHE A 220 7.26 9.89 -12.93
CA PHE A 220 7.67 11.13 -13.56
C PHE A 220 9.09 10.95 -14.10
N THR A 221 9.28 11.14 -15.40
CA THR A 221 10.58 11.02 -16.09
C THR A 221 10.86 12.25 -16.94
N VAL A 222 12.13 12.62 -17.07
CA VAL A 222 12.60 13.74 -17.89
C VAL A 222 13.62 13.23 -18.90
N GLY A 223 13.52 13.70 -20.14
CA GLY A 223 14.48 13.42 -21.19
C GLY A 223 14.94 14.68 -21.90
N HIS A 224 16.13 14.59 -22.48
CA HIS A 224 16.67 15.60 -23.36
C HIS A 224 17.11 14.92 -24.66
N ASN A 225 16.61 15.40 -25.80
CA ASN A 225 16.97 14.87 -27.11
C ASN A 225 17.08 15.99 -28.13
N ASN A 226 18.27 16.14 -28.74
CA ASN A 226 18.53 17.11 -29.80
C ASN A 226 18.06 18.55 -29.50
N GLY A 227 18.22 19.01 -28.25
CA GLY A 227 17.81 20.35 -27.83
C GLY A 227 16.38 20.45 -27.30
N ASP A 228 15.52 19.45 -27.53
CA ASP A 228 14.19 19.35 -26.93
C ASP A 228 14.28 18.66 -25.56
N THR A 229 13.76 19.33 -24.54
CA THR A 229 13.67 18.80 -23.18
C THR A 229 12.20 18.62 -22.86
N ASN A 230 11.81 17.39 -22.51
CA ASN A 230 10.43 17.09 -22.20
C ASN A 230 10.33 16.17 -20.98
N ALA A 231 9.24 16.31 -20.24
CA ALA A 231 8.90 15.43 -19.13
C ALA A 231 7.65 14.61 -19.45
N ARG A 232 7.64 13.37 -18.98
CA ARG A 232 6.53 12.44 -19.14
C ARG A 232 6.14 11.93 -17.77
N PHE A 233 4.85 11.98 -17.45
CA PHE A 233 4.36 11.41 -16.21
C PHE A 233 3.02 10.72 -16.37
N GLN A 234 2.76 9.78 -15.47
CA GLN A 234 1.52 9.03 -15.44
C GLN A 234 1.00 8.92 -14.01
N LEU A 235 -0.30 9.17 -13.85
CA LEU A 235 -1.05 8.92 -12.62
C LEU A 235 -2.06 7.82 -12.92
N SER A 236 -2.15 6.79 -12.09
CA SER A 236 -3.02 5.66 -12.39
C SER A 236 -3.49 4.92 -11.14
N PHE A 237 -4.80 4.92 -10.93
CA PHE A 237 -5.44 4.26 -9.81
C PHE A 237 -6.66 3.47 -10.26
N LYS A 238 -7.02 2.47 -9.47
CA LYS A 238 -8.27 1.72 -9.59
C LYS A 238 -8.97 1.64 -8.25
N PHE A 239 -10.28 1.73 -8.30
CA PHE A 239 -11.17 1.62 -7.17
C PHE A 239 -12.06 0.38 -7.30
N ARG A 240 -11.95 -0.56 -6.36
CA ARG A 240 -12.84 -1.72 -6.27
C ARG A 240 -14.18 -1.30 -5.67
N VAL A 241 -15.24 -1.38 -6.48
CA VAL A 241 -16.57 -0.86 -6.10
C VAL A 241 -17.16 -1.67 -4.95
N PHE A 242 -17.14 -3.00 -5.05
CA PHE A 242 -17.65 -3.91 -4.02
C PHE A 242 -16.54 -4.82 -3.49
N VAL A 243 -16.48 -4.96 -2.16
CA VAL A 243 -15.57 -5.91 -1.50
C VAL A 243 -16.41 -7.11 -1.09
N PRO A 244 -16.13 -8.33 -1.62
CA PRO A 244 -16.88 -9.51 -1.25
C PRO A 244 -16.58 -9.96 0.18
N ASP A 245 -17.52 -10.68 0.78
CA ASP A 245 -17.30 -11.35 2.07
C ASP A 245 -16.36 -12.56 1.92
N ASP A 246 -16.39 -13.28 0.79
CA ASP A 246 -15.37 -14.26 0.41
C ASP A 246 -14.44 -13.68 -0.67
N PRO A 247 -13.15 -13.43 -0.38
CA PRO A 247 -12.19 -12.92 -1.38
C PRO A 247 -12.02 -13.81 -2.62
N ARG A 248 -12.48 -15.07 -2.56
CA ARG A 248 -12.50 -16.01 -3.69
C ARG A 248 -13.70 -15.80 -4.62
N SER A 249 -14.66 -14.96 -4.25
CA SER A 249 -15.85 -14.68 -5.06
C SER A 249 -15.46 -14.25 -6.46
N ARG A 250 -16.11 -14.86 -7.46
CA ARG A 250 -15.98 -14.52 -8.87
C ARG A 250 -17.16 -13.69 -9.39
N GLY A 251 -18.05 -13.26 -8.48
CA GLY A 251 -19.21 -12.44 -8.81
C GLY A 251 -18.81 -11.18 -9.58
N LEU A 252 -19.66 -10.78 -10.54
CA LEU A 252 -19.41 -9.61 -11.39
C LEU A 252 -19.23 -8.33 -10.58
N LEU A 253 -20.16 -8.04 -9.67
CA LEU A 253 -20.11 -6.84 -8.83
C LEU A 253 -18.90 -6.85 -7.90
N ASP A 254 -18.60 -8.00 -7.29
CA ASP A 254 -17.49 -8.16 -6.36
C ASP A 254 -16.12 -7.87 -6.98
N ASN A 255 -16.00 -7.97 -8.30
CA ASN A 255 -14.75 -7.77 -9.03
C ASN A 255 -14.86 -6.64 -10.06
N LEU A 256 -15.76 -5.70 -9.83
CA LEU A 256 -15.93 -4.49 -10.63
C LEU A 256 -15.01 -3.37 -10.15
N TYR A 257 -14.28 -2.78 -11.09
CA TYR A 257 -13.30 -1.73 -10.85
C TYR A 257 -13.59 -0.49 -11.69
N LEU A 258 -13.44 0.67 -11.06
CA LEU A 258 -13.32 1.96 -11.74
C LEU A 258 -11.83 2.30 -11.84
N GLY A 259 -11.30 2.36 -13.05
CA GLY A 259 -9.93 2.80 -13.32
C GLY A 259 -9.89 4.26 -13.75
N TYR A 260 -8.79 4.93 -13.43
CA TYR A 260 -8.44 6.21 -14.01
C TYR A 260 -6.94 6.24 -14.24
N THR A 261 -6.54 6.34 -15.49
CA THR A 261 -5.16 6.62 -15.88
C THR A 261 -5.09 7.98 -16.56
N GLN A 262 -4.16 8.83 -16.14
CA GLN A 262 -3.86 10.09 -16.79
C GLN A 262 -2.40 10.08 -17.21
N PHE A 263 -2.18 10.36 -18.48
CA PHE A 263 -0.86 10.51 -19.08
C PHE A 263 -0.65 11.99 -19.41
N SER A 264 0.56 12.52 -19.23
CA SER A 264 0.88 13.89 -19.66
C SER A 264 2.30 13.98 -20.18
N LEU A 265 2.43 14.71 -21.28
CA LEU A 265 3.69 15.01 -21.93
C LEU A 265 3.90 16.52 -21.88
N TRP A 266 4.95 16.92 -21.19
CA TRP A 266 5.28 18.30 -20.86
C TRP A 266 6.47 18.75 -21.68
N ASP A 267 6.31 19.76 -22.51
CA ASP A 267 7.43 20.39 -23.22
C ASP A 267 8.08 21.40 -22.27
N LEU A 268 9.28 21.08 -21.80
CA LEU A 268 10.05 21.93 -20.88
C LEU A 268 10.95 22.91 -21.64
N SER A 269 11.13 22.73 -22.95
CA SER A 269 11.99 23.57 -23.79
C SER A 269 11.22 24.70 -24.46
N ALA A 270 9.91 24.53 -24.67
CA ALA A 270 9.06 25.56 -25.25
C ALA A 270 8.85 26.77 -24.31
N PRO A 271 8.60 27.98 -24.87
CA PRO A 271 8.31 29.17 -24.08
C PRO A 271 7.14 28.95 -23.11
N SER A 272 7.35 29.29 -21.83
CA SER A 272 6.41 29.05 -20.72
C SER A 272 6.16 27.58 -20.38
N ALA A 273 6.93 26.64 -20.94
CA ALA A 273 6.87 25.22 -20.69
C ALA A 273 5.42 24.66 -20.63
N PRO A 274 4.66 24.67 -21.74
CA PRO A 274 3.29 24.16 -21.76
C PRO A 274 3.23 22.62 -21.80
N PHE A 275 2.11 22.06 -21.36
CA PHE A 275 1.80 20.66 -21.66
C PHE A 275 1.58 20.49 -23.17
N ARG A 276 2.37 19.60 -23.79
CA ARG A 276 2.22 19.24 -25.19
C ARG A 276 0.93 18.46 -25.42
N ASP A 277 0.65 17.50 -24.54
CA ASP A 277 -0.60 16.73 -24.54
C ASP A 277 -0.88 16.13 -23.15
N THR A 278 -2.16 15.93 -22.86
CA THR A 278 -2.62 15.23 -21.66
C THR A 278 -3.76 14.30 -22.06
N SER A 279 -3.62 13.00 -21.80
CA SER A 279 -4.69 12.03 -22.05
C SER A 279 -5.36 11.62 -20.74
N TYR A 280 -6.68 11.67 -20.72
CA TYR A 280 -7.57 11.22 -19.65
C TYR A 280 -8.17 9.87 -20.03
N ARG A 281 -7.90 8.83 -19.24
CA ARG A 281 -8.31 7.45 -19.54
C ARG A 281 -9.10 6.80 -18.39
N PRO A 282 -10.37 7.19 -18.17
CA PRO A 282 -11.24 6.46 -17.26
C PRO A 282 -11.66 5.09 -17.84
N SER A 283 -11.84 4.10 -16.96
CA SER A 283 -12.30 2.78 -17.33
C SER A 283 -13.25 2.17 -16.30
N LEU A 284 -14.13 1.29 -16.77
CA LEU A 284 -15.00 0.45 -15.95
C LEU A 284 -14.81 -0.99 -16.41
N TYR A 285 -14.27 -1.84 -15.53
CA TYR A 285 -13.88 -3.18 -15.94
C TYR A 285 -14.03 -4.20 -14.82
N TYR A 286 -14.29 -5.44 -15.22
CA TYR A 286 -14.18 -6.61 -14.37
C TYR A 286 -12.73 -7.05 -14.31
N TYR A 287 -12.22 -7.38 -13.12
CA TYR A 287 -10.84 -7.84 -12.95
C TYR A 287 -10.72 -8.95 -11.92
N LEU A 288 -10.15 -10.07 -12.36
CA LEU A 288 -9.67 -11.15 -11.50
C LEU A 288 -8.13 -11.20 -11.56
N PRO A 289 -7.43 -10.99 -10.43
CA PRO A 289 -5.97 -11.11 -10.40
C PRO A 289 -5.49 -12.56 -10.53
N ASP A 290 -6.33 -13.52 -10.16
CA ASP A 290 -6.04 -14.96 -10.23
C ASP A 290 -7.32 -15.75 -10.52
N VAL A 291 -7.35 -16.48 -11.63
CA VAL A 291 -8.47 -17.37 -12.01
C VAL A 291 -8.38 -18.74 -11.33
N GLY A 292 -7.33 -19.00 -10.54
CA GLY A 292 -7.11 -20.25 -9.81
C GLY A 292 -6.59 -21.40 -10.66
N ILE A 293 -6.23 -21.15 -11.92
CA ILE A 293 -5.57 -22.15 -12.78
C ILE A 293 -4.08 -22.13 -12.46
N GLN A 294 -3.61 -23.19 -11.83
CA GLN A 294 -2.20 -23.47 -11.60
C GLN A 294 -1.79 -24.66 -12.45
N ASN A 295 -0.73 -24.50 -13.26
CA ASN A 295 -0.14 -25.61 -13.98
C ASN A 295 1.40 -25.47 -13.97
N ARG A 296 2.11 -26.42 -14.59
CA ARG A 296 3.58 -26.41 -14.60
C ARG A 296 4.20 -25.28 -15.44
N VAL A 297 3.39 -24.57 -16.23
CA VAL A 297 3.84 -23.55 -17.19
C VAL A 297 3.58 -22.14 -16.66
N PHE A 298 2.37 -21.89 -16.17
CA PHE A 298 1.94 -20.60 -15.64
C PHE A 298 1.80 -20.67 -14.12
N SER A 299 2.37 -19.66 -13.45
CA SER A 299 2.32 -19.51 -12.00
C SER A 299 1.06 -18.78 -11.54
N ARG A 300 0.53 -17.89 -12.39
CA ARG A 300 -0.73 -17.17 -12.14
C ARG A 300 -1.31 -16.64 -13.44
N ILE A 301 -2.63 -16.77 -13.59
CA ILE A 301 -3.38 -16.19 -14.70
C ILE A 301 -4.41 -15.20 -14.14
N GLY A 302 -4.33 -13.95 -14.57
CA GLY A 302 -5.36 -12.93 -14.33
C GLY A 302 -6.13 -12.60 -15.59
N ILE A 303 -7.26 -11.92 -15.45
CA ILE A 303 -8.03 -11.40 -16.58
C ILE A 303 -8.70 -10.08 -16.21
N ALA A 304 -8.62 -9.10 -17.10
CA ALA A 304 -9.41 -7.88 -17.08
C ALA A 304 -10.27 -7.80 -18.35
N THR A 305 -11.50 -7.30 -18.23
CA THR A 305 -12.34 -6.99 -19.40
C THR A 305 -13.28 -5.85 -19.06
N GLY A 306 -13.49 -4.93 -19.99
CA GLY A 306 -14.35 -3.79 -19.74
C GLY A 306 -14.30 -2.71 -20.79
N LEU A 307 -14.79 -1.53 -20.39
CA LEU A 307 -14.88 -0.35 -21.21
C LEU A 307 -13.82 0.67 -20.77
N GLU A 308 -13.21 1.32 -21.74
CA GLU A 308 -12.21 2.35 -21.51
C GLU A 308 -12.46 3.50 -22.49
N HIS A 309 -12.51 4.71 -21.96
CA HIS A 309 -12.55 5.95 -22.74
C HIS A 309 -11.18 6.59 -22.64
N GLU A 310 -10.61 7.07 -23.74
CA GLU A 310 -9.38 7.86 -23.75
C GLU A 310 -9.61 9.13 -24.57
N SER A 311 -9.40 10.31 -23.99
CA SER A 311 -9.46 11.59 -24.70
C SER A 311 -8.40 12.55 -24.20
N ASN A 312 -8.05 13.55 -25.03
CA ASN A 312 -7.04 14.53 -24.66
C ASN A 312 -7.60 15.83 -24.04
N GLY A 313 -8.92 15.92 -23.85
CA GLY A 313 -9.58 17.09 -23.27
C GLY A 313 -9.49 18.37 -24.11
N ARG A 314 -9.06 18.28 -25.37
CA ARG A 314 -8.98 19.43 -26.31
C ARG A 314 -10.24 19.55 -27.15
N ASP A 315 -10.43 20.72 -27.73
CA ASP A 315 -11.51 21.04 -28.66
C ASP A 315 -11.03 21.17 -30.12
N GLY A 316 -11.98 21.36 -31.03
CA GLY A 316 -11.72 21.60 -32.45
C GLY A 316 -10.85 20.53 -33.12
N THR A 317 -9.95 20.97 -33.98
CA THR A 317 -9.07 20.09 -34.78
C THR A 317 -8.00 19.37 -33.95
N ALA A 318 -7.74 19.84 -32.73
CA ALA A 318 -6.82 19.22 -31.79
C ALA A 318 -7.50 18.19 -30.87
N SER A 319 -8.84 18.10 -30.88
CA SER A 319 -9.58 17.12 -30.12
C SER A 319 -9.24 15.71 -30.59
N ARG A 320 -9.04 14.79 -29.65
CA ARG A 320 -8.86 13.37 -29.93
C ARG A 320 -9.59 12.55 -28.89
N SER A 321 -10.28 11.51 -29.34
CA SER A 321 -11.06 10.64 -28.48
C SER A 321 -11.23 9.23 -29.06
N ILE A 322 -11.21 8.23 -28.18
CA ILE A 322 -11.57 6.85 -28.48
C ILE A 322 -12.35 6.23 -27.32
N ASN A 323 -13.26 5.33 -27.66
CA ASN A 323 -13.87 4.41 -26.71
C ASN A 323 -13.47 3.00 -27.12
N THR A 324 -13.14 2.15 -26.17
CA THR A 324 -12.76 0.77 -26.43
C THR A 324 -13.48 -0.19 -25.49
N TYR A 325 -13.84 -1.35 -26.02
CA TYR A 325 -14.05 -2.55 -25.23
C TYR A 325 -12.80 -3.40 -25.32
N PHE A 326 -12.28 -3.87 -24.20
CA PHE A 326 -11.04 -4.64 -24.15
C PHE A 326 -11.18 -5.94 -23.39
N ILE A 327 -10.31 -6.90 -23.72
CA ILE A 327 -10.05 -8.12 -22.95
C ILE A 327 -8.52 -8.22 -22.79
N GLU A 328 -8.06 -8.39 -21.56
CA GLU A 328 -6.64 -8.45 -21.20
C GLU A 328 -6.38 -9.60 -20.21
N PRO A 329 -6.05 -10.81 -20.69
CA PRO A 329 -5.44 -11.82 -19.85
C PRO A 329 -4.03 -11.39 -19.42
N THR A 330 -3.62 -11.80 -18.22
CA THR A 330 -2.25 -11.65 -17.72
C THR A 330 -1.71 -13.02 -17.36
N LEU A 331 -0.64 -13.45 -18.03
CA LEU A 331 0.03 -14.72 -17.82
C LEU A 331 1.35 -14.47 -17.10
N ASN A 332 1.56 -15.07 -15.93
CA ASN A 332 2.82 -15.01 -15.21
C ASN A 332 3.52 -16.38 -15.21
N PHE A 333 4.83 -16.37 -15.38
CA PHE A 333 5.69 -17.55 -15.49
C PHE A 333 6.84 -17.44 -14.48
N GLY A 334 7.29 -18.56 -13.92
CA GLY A 334 8.38 -18.58 -12.94
C GLY A 334 7.94 -18.22 -11.52
N ASN A 335 8.89 -17.94 -10.62
CA ASN A 335 8.55 -17.68 -9.23
C ASN A 335 8.17 -16.21 -9.05
N LEU A 336 6.91 -15.93 -8.66
CA LEU A 336 6.42 -14.57 -8.44
C LEU A 336 7.15 -13.81 -7.32
N ASN A 337 7.84 -14.53 -6.42
CA ASN A 337 8.68 -13.96 -5.37
C ASN A 337 10.16 -13.80 -5.80
N ASP A 338 10.48 -14.18 -7.03
CA ASP A 338 11.81 -14.06 -7.63
C ASP A 338 11.69 -13.54 -9.07
N TYR A 339 12.68 -13.82 -9.91
CA TYR A 339 12.60 -13.57 -11.34
C TYR A 339 11.40 -14.29 -11.97
N HIS A 340 10.54 -13.50 -12.57
CA HIS A 340 9.36 -13.98 -13.28
C HIS A 340 9.18 -13.21 -14.59
N PHE A 341 8.45 -13.85 -15.50
CA PHE A 341 8.06 -13.25 -16.76
C PHE A 341 6.55 -13.03 -16.76
N LYS A 342 6.10 -11.92 -17.32
CA LYS A 342 4.70 -11.54 -17.46
C LYS A 342 4.40 -11.23 -18.92
N VAL A 343 3.30 -11.78 -19.42
CA VAL A 343 2.75 -11.51 -20.75
C VAL A 343 1.30 -11.10 -20.60
N ALA A 344 0.94 -9.92 -21.09
CA ALA A 344 -0.43 -9.39 -21.04
C ALA A 344 -0.83 -8.81 -22.40
N PRO A 345 -1.50 -9.60 -23.27
CA PRO A 345 -2.08 -9.10 -24.51
C PRO A 345 -3.45 -8.47 -24.24
N LYS A 346 -3.56 -7.14 -24.36
CA LYS A 346 -4.84 -6.42 -24.32
C LYS A 346 -5.39 -6.30 -25.74
N VAL A 347 -6.41 -7.07 -26.07
CA VAL A 347 -7.13 -7.00 -27.34
C VAL A 347 -8.32 -6.07 -27.19
N TYR A 348 -8.57 -5.19 -28.15
CA TYR A 348 -9.67 -4.22 -28.05
C TYR A 348 -10.35 -3.88 -29.37
N ALA A 349 -11.63 -3.53 -29.26
CA ALA A 349 -12.46 -3.02 -30.34
C ALA A 349 -12.82 -1.55 -30.06
N TYR A 350 -12.73 -0.70 -31.09
CA TYR A 350 -13.18 0.69 -31.01
C TYR A 350 -14.72 0.74 -31.03
N LEU A 351 -15.29 1.54 -30.14
CA LEU A 351 -16.73 1.70 -29.96
C LEU A 351 -17.16 3.11 -30.39
N GLY A 352 -18.30 3.18 -31.08
CA GLY A 352 -18.84 4.44 -31.57
C GLY A 352 -17.97 5.08 -32.67
N PRO A 353 -18.36 6.28 -33.14
CA PRO A 353 -17.65 6.95 -34.22
C PRO A 353 -16.37 7.61 -33.69
N THR A 354 -15.22 7.25 -34.27
CA THR A 354 -13.91 7.88 -34.00
C THR A 354 -13.73 9.17 -34.81
N ARG A 355 -14.71 10.09 -34.75
CA ARG A 355 -14.77 11.27 -35.65
C ARG A 355 -13.52 12.13 -35.60
N ASP A 356 -12.93 12.28 -34.42
CA ASP A 356 -11.75 13.11 -34.18
C ASP A 356 -10.45 12.49 -34.71
N ASN A 357 -10.44 11.17 -34.93
CA ASN A 357 -9.29 10.37 -35.34
C ASN A 357 -9.75 9.05 -36.01
N PRO A 358 -10.35 9.12 -37.22
CA PRO A 358 -11.00 7.98 -37.85
C PRO A 358 -10.03 6.87 -38.26
N ASP A 359 -8.77 7.21 -38.51
CA ASP A 359 -7.68 6.33 -38.91
C ASP A 359 -6.82 5.84 -37.72
N ILE A 360 -7.25 6.03 -36.47
CA ILE A 360 -6.45 5.65 -35.29
C ILE A 360 -6.06 4.17 -35.26
N ALA A 361 -6.93 3.29 -35.76
CA ALA A 361 -6.66 1.86 -35.88
C ALA A 361 -5.46 1.56 -36.81
N ASP A 362 -5.16 2.43 -37.77
CA ASP A 362 -4.01 2.25 -38.64
C ASP A 362 -2.69 2.40 -37.89
N TYR A 363 -2.69 3.10 -36.75
CA TYR A 363 -1.50 3.39 -35.94
C TYR A 363 -1.42 2.57 -34.65
N ARG A 364 -2.52 2.49 -33.88
CA ARG A 364 -2.58 1.74 -32.62
C ARG A 364 -3.00 0.28 -32.80
N GLY A 365 -3.73 -0.03 -33.86
CA GLY A 365 -4.25 -1.37 -34.12
C GLY A 365 -5.34 -1.77 -33.14
N HIS A 366 -5.35 -3.05 -32.79
CA HIS A 366 -6.36 -3.70 -31.93
C HIS A 366 -5.74 -4.57 -30.82
N LEU A 367 -4.42 -4.45 -30.63
CA LEU A 367 -3.64 -5.26 -29.69
C LEU A 367 -2.52 -4.42 -29.10
N ASP A 368 -2.53 -4.32 -27.78
CA ASP A 368 -1.42 -3.86 -26.97
C ASP A 368 -0.80 -5.09 -26.31
N LEU A 369 0.51 -5.31 -26.48
CA LEU A 369 1.22 -6.43 -25.86
C LEU A 369 2.19 -5.91 -24.81
N LYS A 370 1.89 -6.13 -23.53
CA LYS A 370 2.81 -5.87 -22.42
C LYS A 370 3.61 -7.12 -22.10
N LEU A 371 4.94 -6.99 -22.13
CA LEU A 371 5.90 -7.99 -21.68
C LEU A 371 6.64 -7.41 -20.49
N ALA A 372 6.87 -8.18 -19.43
CA ALA A 372 7.73 -7.74 -18.34
C ALA A 372 8.57 -8.90 -17.80
N TYR A 373 9.83 -8.63 -17.50
CA TYR A 373 10.75 -9.57 -16.88
C TYR A 373 11.47 -8.89 -15.73
N GLY A 374 11.44 -9.50 -14.55
CA GLY A 374 12.10 -8.93 -13.40
C GLY A 374 11.77 -9.62 -12.10
N LYS A 375 12.25 -9.00 -11.03
CA LYS A 375 12.07 -9.46 -9.65
C LYS A 375 11.40 -8.37 -8.81
N PRO A 376 10.39 -8.66 -7.96
CA PRO A 376 9.66 -7.65 -7.19
C PRO A 376 10.54 -6.66 -6.40
N ASP A 377 11.63 -7.14 -5.80
CA ASP A 377 12.59 -6.36 -5.00
C ASP A 377 13.93 -6.14 -5.73
N GLY A 378 13.91 -6.21 -7.06
CA GLY A 378 15.07 -6.02 -7.94
C GLY A 378 14.71 -5.35 -9.27
N LEU A 379 15.61 -5.49 -10.25
CA LEU A 379 15.45 -4.94 -11.59
C LEU A 379 14.20 -5.51 -12.27
N GLU A 380 13.45 -4.66 -12.96
CA GLU A 380 12.39 -5.08 -13.87
C GLU A 380 12.45 -4.29 -15.17
N VAL A 381 12.33 -5.00 -16.28
CA VAL A 381 12.20 -4.44 -17.63
C VAL A 381 10.81 -4.77 -18.13
N ALA A 382 10.03 -3.74 -18.47
CA ALA A 382 8.69 -3.87 -19.02
C ALA A 382 8.62 -3.17 -20.39
N THR A 383 8.08 -3.85 -21.39
CA THR A 383 7.90 -3.31 -22.74
C THR A 383 6.44 -3.42 -23.16
N MET A 384 5.87 -2.30 -23.60
CA MET A 384 4.59 -2.22 -24.28
C MET A 384 4.82 -2.12 -25.79
N LEU A 385 4.25 -3.06 -26.53
CA LEU A 385 4.31 -3.10 -28.00
C LEU A 385 2.92 -2.85 -28.58
N ARG A 386 2.86 -1.99 -29.60
CA ARG A 386 1.64 -1.73 -30.36
C ARG A 386 1.94 -1.88 -31.85
N LYS A 387 0.97 -2.43 -32.58
CA LYS A 387 1.07 -2.60 -34.03
C LYS A 387 -0.21 -2.12 -34.69
N GLY A 388 -0.07 -1.15 -35.59
CA GLY A 388 -1.16 -0.63 -36.41
C GLY A 388 -1.72 -1.63 -37.42
N LYS A 389 -2.90 -1.33 -37.97
CA LYS A 389 -3.57 -2.16 -38.98
C LYS A 389 -2.80 -2.25 -40.30
N LEU A 390 -2.15 -1.16 -40.71
CA LEU A 390 -1.37 -1.09 -41.95
C LEU A 390 0.10 -1.47 -41.71
N GLY A 391 0.71 -2.12 -42.69
CA GLY A 391 2.12 -2.56 -42.60
C GLY A 391 3.06 -1.39 -42.31
N GLY A 392 3.85 -1.50 -41.24
CA GLY A 392 4.94 -0.57 -40.92
C GLY A 392 4.67 0.45 -39.81
N LYS A 393 3.44 0.58 -39.32
CA LYS A 393 3.11 1.43 -38.16
C LYS A 393 3.17 0.61 -36.87
N TYR A 394 4.08 0.97 -35.98
CA TYR A 394 4.24 0.31 -34.68
C TYR A 394 4.84 1.29 -33.66
N SER A 395 4.73 0.93 -32.38
CA SER A 395 5.48 1.57 -31.32
C SER A 395 5.95 0.58 -30.27
N ALA A 396 7.04 0.95 -29.60
CA ALA A 396 7.60 0.25 -28.48
C ALA A 396 7.90 1.26 -27.36
N GLU A 397 7.38 0.99 -26.18
CA GLU A 397 7.70 1.71 -24.96
C GLU A 397 8.32 0.75 -23.96
N THR A 398 9.60 0.94 -23.65
CA THR A 398 10.34 0.12 -22.68
C THR A 398 10.63 0.93 -21.43
N GLN A 399 10.35 0.36 -20.27
CA GLN A 399 10.59 0.94 -18.97
C GLN A 399 11.49 -0.02 -18.19
N VAL A 400 12.55 0.53 -17.58
CA VAL A 400 13.48 -0.19 -16.72
C VAL A 400 13.37 0.43 -15.34
N THR A 401 13.11 -0.39 -14.32
CA THR A 401 12.97 0.09 -12.95
C THR A 401 13.90 -0.65 -12.01
N TYR A 402 14.43 0.05 -11.00
CA TYR A 402 15.24 -0.52 -9.95
C TYR A 402 14.83 0.06 -8.58
N PRO A 403 14.59 -0.77 -7.54
CA PRO A 403 14.12 -0.28 -6.26
C PRO A 403 15.12 0.68 -5.64
N LEU A 404 14.66 1.89 -5.31
CA LEU A 404 15.54 2.92 -4.77
C LEU A 404 16.09 2.51 -3.40
N SER A 405 15.34 1.72 -2.64
CA SER A 405 15.73 1.15 -1.34
C SER A 405 17.00 0.29 -1.39
N ARG A 406 17.34 -0.27 -2.56
CA ARG A 406 18.58 -1.02 -2.80
C ARG A 406 19.80 -0.12 -2.99
N LEU A 407 19.59 1.12 -3.43
CA LEU A 407 20.64 2.13 -3.63
C LEU A 407 20.79 3.03 -2.40
N LEU A 408 19.66 3.40 -1.79
CA LEU A 408 19.53 4.36 -0.70
C LEU A 408 18.59 3.76 0.37
N PRO A 409 19.13 3.14 1.44
CA PRO A 409 18.30 2.59 2.52
C PRO A 409 17.32 3.62 3.08
N GLY A 410 16.07 3.20 3.35
CA GLY A 410 15.00 4.08 3.84
C GLY A 410 14.20 4.80 2.77
N THR A 411 14.57 4.69 1.48
CA THR A 411 13.78 5.24 0.37
C THR A 411 12.70 4.25 -0.10
N ALA A 412 11.64 4.77 -0.72
CA ALA A 412 10.57 4.02 -1.36
C ALA A 412 10.54 4.28 -2.87
N GLY A 413 9.80 3.45 -3.62
CA GLY A 413 9.67 3.56 -5.07
C GLY A 413 10.91 3.09 -5.83
N TYR A 414 11.02 3.55 -7.08
CA TYR A 414 11.96 3.01 -8.05
C TYR A 414 12.66 4.13 -8.82
N LEU A 415 13.96 3.97 -9.04
CA LEU A 415 14.65 4.66 -10.13
C LEU A 415 14.12 4.08 -11.45
N MET A 416 13.78 4.94 -12.40
CA MET A 416 13.18 4.54 -13.67
C MET A 416 13.93 5.15 -14.86
N ALA A 417 14.15 4.35 -15.89
CA ALA A 417 14.50 4.81 -17.23
C ALA A 417 13.41 4.35 -18.21
N SER A 418 12.95 5.24 -19.08
CA SER A 418 11.95 4.94 -20.10
C SER A 418 12.46 5.28 -21.50
N TYR A 419 12.20 4.41 -22.45
CA TYR A 419 12.53 4.55 -23.86
C TYR A 419 11.27 4.40 -24.70
N PHE A 420 10.97 5.39 -25.55
CA PHE A 420 9.86 5.34 -26.51
C PHE A 420 10.37 5.44 -27.95
N TYR A 421 9.80 4.66 -28.86
CA TYR A 421 10.02 4.79 -30.29
C TYR A 421 8.78 4.38 -31.08
N GLY A 422 8.44 5.13 -32.13
CA GLY A 422 7.39 4.77 -33.08
C GLY A 422 6.21 5.75 -33.06
N TYR A 423 5.02 5.24 -33.36
CA TYR A 423 3.80 6.06 -33.47
C TYR A 423 3.03 6.17 -32.15
N GLY A 424 2.42 7.33 -31.94
CA GLY A 424 1.45 7.57 -30.88
C GLY A 424 2.00 7.48 -29.47
N GLU A 425 3.07 8.25 -29.20
CA GLU A 425 3.47 8.54 -27.83
C GLU A 425 2.36 9.25 -27.06
N SER A 426 1.66 10.17 -27.75
CA SER A 426 0.53 10.93 -27.25
C SER A 426 -0.70 10.73 -28.14
N LEU A 427 -1.89 11.02 -27.61
CA LEU A 427 -3.11 10.89 -28.40
C LEU A 427 -3.20 12.01 -29.44
N LEU A 428 -2.74 13.23 -29.12
CA LEU A 428 -2.69 14.35 -30.05
C LEU A 428 -1.89 14.03 -31.34
N THR A 429 -0.74 13.38 -31.17
CA THR A 429 0.20 13.04 -32.25
C THR A 429 0.17 11.55 -32.61
N TYR A 430 -0.97 10.85 -32.42
CA TYR A 430 -1.08 9.40 -32.66
C TYR A 430 -0.61 8.95 -34.06
N ASN A 431 -0.77 9.83 -35.04
CA ASN A 431 -0.45 9.58 -36.45
C ASN A 431 0.96 10.04 -36.86
N GLN A 432 1.77 10.55 -35.93
CA GLN A 432 3.15 10.97 -36.15
C GLN A 432 4.11 9.95 -35.56
N LYS A 433 5.25 9.74 -36.24
CA LYS A 433 6.31 8.87 -35.76
C LYS A 433 7.31 9.69 -34.97
N ASP A 434 7.42 9.41 -33.68
CA ASP A 434 8.42 10.04 -32.83
C ASP A 434 9.79 9.37 -33.00
N HIS A 435 10.83 10.20 -32.95
CA HIS A 435 12.21 9.75 -32.79
C HIS A 435 12.43 9.10 -31.42
N PRO A 436 13.46 8.25 -31.24
CA PRO A 436 13.78 7.64 -29.95
C PRO A 436 13.81 8.67 -28.81
N GLN A 437 12.95 8.50 -27.81
CA GLN A 437 12.92 9.34 -26.60
C GLN A 437 13.44 8.54 -25.42
N LEU A 438 14.57 8.96 -24.83
CA LEU A 438 15.09 8.40 -23.58
C LEU A 438 14.81 9.39 -22.44
N ARG A 439 14.21 8.89 -21.35
CA ARG A 439 13.92 9.67 -20.14
C ARG A 439 14.34 8.90 -18.90
N ILE A 440 14.73 9.63 -17.87
CA ILE A 440 15.09 9.08 -16.56
C ILE A 440 14.29 9.80 -15.49
N GLY A 441 13.90 9.10 -14.43
CA GLY A 441 13.23 9.70 -13.30
C GLY A 441 12.83 8.70 -12.25
N TYR A 442 11.65 8.90 -11.67
CA TYR A 442 11.21 8.20 -10.48
C TYR A 442 9.82 7.59 -10.70
N ALA A 443 9.63 6.36 -10.23
CA ALA A 443 8.35 5.69 -10.21
C ALA A 443 7.92 5.35 -8.78
N LEU A 444 6.66 5.65 -8.47
CA LEU A 444 5.99 5.20 -7.25
C LEU A 444 5.57 3.72 -7.37
N TRP A 445 5.16 3.31 -8.58
CA TRP A 445 4.65 1.98 -8.89
C TRP A 445 4.99 1.59 -10.34
N ARG A 446 5.12 0.29 -10.63
CA ARG A 446 5.54 -0.29 -11.92
C ARG A 446 4.61 -1.39 -12.47
#